data_AF-A0A7C4Q216-F1
#
_entry.id   AF-A0A7C4Q216-F1
#
_cell.length_a   1.000
_cell.length_b   1.000
_cell.length_c   1.000
_cell.angle_alpha   90.00
_cell.angle_beta   90.00
_cell.angle_gamma   90.00
#
_symmetry.space_group_name_H-M   'P 1'
#
loop_
_entity.id
_entity.type
_entity.pdbx_description
1 polymer ?
#
loop_
_entity_poly.entity_id
_entity_poly.type
_entity_poly.pdbx_seq_one_letter_code
_entity_poly.pdbx_strand_id
1 'polypeptide(L)'
;MVSITPGNIVASLTVTEEDIFYALAYRREKPKDWRNFIEYLSDHLADALDQHVYDEIRYLTDAYLHRQEECPHRRTTTVTTGGYHYSAGEVWDDLKEEVHCLDCGAVLTDEEKTAHEDAP
;
A
#
# COMPACT_ATOMS: atom_id res chain seq x y z
N MET A 1 10.38 15.86 17.92
CA MET A 1 9.86 16.65 16.79
C MET A 1 9.35 15.67 15.76
N VAL A 2 8.03 15.59 15.55
CA VAL A 2 7.44 14.72 14.52
C VAL A 2 7.47 15.52 13.22
N SER A 3 8.36 15.14 12.31
CA SER A 3 8.39 15.71 10.96
C SER A 3 7.16 15.19 10.21
N ILE A 4 6.14 16.04 10.07
CA ILE A 4 4.97 15.74 9.24
C ILE A 4 5.41 15.97 7.80
N THR A 5 5.83 14.90 7.12
CA THR A 5 6.02 14.87 5.66
C THR A 5 4.73 15.41 5.00
N PRO A 6 4.78 16.20 3.91
CA PRO A 6 3.56 16.55 3.17
C PRO A 6 2.78 15.26 2.92
N GLY A 7 1.54 15.22 3.42
CA GLY A 7 0.78 13.98 3.51
C GLY A 7 0.64 13.36 2.12
N ASN A 8 1.28 12.20 1.92
CA ASN A 8 1.03 11.41 0.73
C ASN A 8 -0.44 11.00 0.76
N ILE A 9 -1.19 11.36 -0.28
CA ILE A 9 -2.56 10.88 -0.45
C ILE A 9 -2.46 9.38 -0.74
N VAL A 10 -2.81 8.56 0.25
CA VAL A 10 -2.79 7.09 0.13
C VAL A 10 -4.04 6.55 -0.57
N ALA A 11 -5.16 7.29 -0.51
CA ALA A 11 -6.41 6.95 -1.19
C ALA A 11 -7.31 8.19 -1.36
N SER A 12 -8.15 8.17 -2.41
CA SER A 12 -9.23 9.14 -2.64
C SER A 12 -10.48 8.39 -3.09
N LEU A 13 -11.65 8.76 -2.55
CA LEU A 13 -12.93 8.15 -2.89
C LEU A 13 -13.88 9.20 -3.45
N THR A 14 -14.47 8.91 -4.60
CA THR A 14 -15.54 9.71 -5.21
C THR A 14 -16.76 8.82 -5.35
N VAL A 15 -17.91 9.29 -4.85
CA VAL A 15 -19.19 8.59 -4.96
C VAL A 15 -20.12 9.41 -5.85
N THR A 16 -20.66 8.80 -6.90
CA THR A 16 -21.58 9.42 -7.84
C THR A 16 -23.02 8.96 -7.62
N GLU A 17 -23.99 9.67 -8.19
CA GLU A 17 -25.40 9.23 -8.15
C GLU A 17 -25.61 7.85 -8.82
N GLU A 18 -24.81 7.53 -9.82
CA GLU A 18 -24.84 6.23 -10.50
C GLU A 18 -24.39 5.11 -9.55
N ASP A 19 -23.34 5.34 -8.76
CA ASP A 19 -22.89 4.39 -7.73
C ASP A 19 -23.98 4.14 -6.68
N ILE A 20 -24.67 5.21 -6.26
CA ILE A 20 -25.79 5.12 -5.31
C ILE A 20 -26.95 4.34 -5.93
N PHE A 21 -27.25 4.57 -7.22
CA PHE A 21 -28.27 3.82 -7.94
C PHE A 21 -27.94 2.32 -8.00
N TYR A 22 -26.69 1.97 -8.32
CA TYR A 22 -26.23 0.58 -8.36
C TYR A 22 -26.25 -0.07 -6.98
N ALA A 23 -25.82 0.63 -5.93
CA ALA A 23 -25.88 0.15 -4.56
C ALA A 23 -27.32 -0.20 -4.12
N LEU A 24 -28.31 0.47 -4.70
CA LEU A 24 -29.74 0.24 -4.42
C LEU A 24 -30.44 -0.64 -5.47
N ALA A 25 -29.73 -1.11 -6.50
CA ALA A 25 -30.35 -1.81 -7.64
C ALA A 25 -31.16 -3.03 -7.21
N TYR A 26 -30.70 -3.77 -6.20
CA TYR A 26 -31.34 -4.97 -5.67
C TYR A 26 -32.26 -4.71 -4.47
N ARG A 27 -32.43 -3.46 -4.02
CA ARG A 27 -33.37 -3.16 -2.94
C ARG A 27 -34.81 -3.26 -3.43
N ARG A 28 -35.63 -3.94 -2.65
CA ARG A 28 -37.09 -4.02 -2.86
C ARG A 28 -37.78 -2.67 -2.63
N GLU A 29 -37.29 -1.88 -1.69
CA GLU A 29 -37.80 -0.56 -1.37
C GLU A 29 -36.80 0.51 -1.81
N LYS A 30 -37.26 1.42 -2.66
CA LYS A 30 -36.48 2.55 -3.17
C LYS A 30 -37.00 3.86 -2.58
N PRO A 31 -36.13 4.87 -2.40
CA PRO A 31 -36.57 6.21 -2.04
C PRO A 31 -37.60 6.71 -3.05
N LYS A 32 -38.75 7.19 -2.57
CA LYS A 32 -39.78 7.79 -3.43
C LYS A 32 -39.36 9.17 -3.93
N ASP A 33 -38.66 9.91 -3.08
CA ASP A 33 -38.09 11.22 -3.40
C ASP A 33 -36.58 11.07 -3.53
N TRP A 34 -36.13 10.96 -4.79
CA TRP A 34 -34.71 10.77 -5.09
C TRP A 34 -33.88 11.99 -4.72
N ARG A 35 -34.42 13.20 -4.94
CA ARG A 35 -33.66 14.44 -4.74
C ARG A 35 -33.35 14.65 -3.26
N ASN A 36 -34.37 14.56 -2.40
CA ASN A 36 -34.18 14.71 -0.95
C ASN A 36 -33.29 13.60 -0.38
N PHE A 37 -33.34 12.39 -0.97
CA PHE A 37 -32.45 11.30 -0.58
C PHE A 37 -30.98 11.58 -0.93
N ILE A 38 -30.70 12.12 -2.12
CA ILE A 38 -29.34 12.49 -2.52
C ILE A 38 -28.81 13.67 -1.69
N GLU A 39 -29.66 14.64 -1.36
CA GLU A 39 -29.30 15.73 -0.42
C GLU A 39 -28.95 15.15 0.97
N TYR A 40 -29.77 14.23 1.50
CA TYR A 40 -29.47 13.54 2.77
C TYR A 40 -28.14 12.78 2.73
N LEU A 41 -27.85 12.07 1.65
CA LEU A 41 -26.56 11.38 1.51
C LEU A 41 -25.40 12.37 1.42
N SER A 42 -25.55 13.48 0.71
CA SER A 42 -24.50 14.50 0.60
C SER A 42 -24.14 15.09 1.97
N ASP A 43 -25.12 15.23 2.87
CA ASP A 43 -24.92 15.80 4.20
C ASP A 43 -24.35 14.81 5.23
N HIS A 44 -24.50 13.50 5.02
CA HIS A 44 -24.21 12.50 6.06
C HIS A 44 -23.25 11.37 5.64
N LEU A 45 -23.06 11.15 4.34
CA LEU A 45 -22.29 10.01 3.85
C LEU A 45 -20.80 10.11 4.21
N ALA A 46 -20.23 11.32 4.14
CA ALA A 46 -18.82 11.53 4.46
C ALA A 46 -18.50 11.13 5.91
N ASP A 47 -19.30 11.60 6.87
CA ASP A 47 -19.12 11.28 8.30
C ASP A 47 -19.32 9.79 8.56
N ALA A 48 -20.31 9.16 7.91
CA ALA A 48 -20.54 7.72 8.03
C ALA A 48 -19.36 6.90 7.47
N LEU A 49 -18.78 7.33 6.35
CA LEU A 49 -17.64 6.67 5.73
C LEU A 49 -16.36 6.86 6.55
N ASP A 50 -16.15 8.02 7.18
CA ASP A 50 -14.96 8.31 7.98
C ASP A 50 -14.74 7.24 9.06
N GLN A 51 -15.79 6.92 9.82
CA GLN A 51 -15.77 5.86 10.83
C GLN A 51 -15.34 4.51 10.21
N HIS A 52 -15.94 4.13 9.08
CA HIS A 52 -15.63 2.87 8.39
C HIS A 52 -14.21 2.84 7.83
N VAL A 53 -13.70 3.97 7.31
CA VAL A 53 -12.34 4.08 6.78
C VAL A 53 -11.32 3.84 7.89
N TYR A 54 -11.51 4.39 9.09
CA TYR A 54 -10.59 4.14 10.21
C TYR A 54 -10.56 2.67 10.64
N ASP A 55 -11.71 2.02 10.67
CA ASP A 55 -11.79 0.60 11.04
C ASP A 55 -11.12 -0.27 9.98
N GLU A 56 -11.31 0.05 8.70
CA GLU A 56 -10.64 -0.66 7.60
C GLU A 56 -9.12 -0.44 7.61
N ILE A 57 -8.66 0.79 7.90
CA ILE A 57 -7.22 1.08 8.06
C ILE A 57 -6.63 0.23 9.18
N ARG A 58 -7.31 0.13 10.34
CA ARG A 58 -6.85 -0.72 11.45
C ARG A 58 -6.78 -2.18 11.03
N TYR A 59 -7.86 -2.69 10.44
CA TYR A 59 -7.94 -4.07 9.98
C TYR A 59 -6.82 -4.42 8.99
N LEU A 60 -6.60 -3.57 7.97
CA LEU A 60 -5.56 -3.78 6.98
C LEU A 60 -4.16 -3.64 7.58
N THR A 61 -3.99 -2.78 8.58
CA THR A 61 -2.72 -2.65 9.32
C THR A 61 -2.43 -3.92 10.11
N ASP A 62 -3.41 -4.44 10.86
CA ASP A 62 -3.24 -5.68 11.62
C ASP A 62 -2.99 -6.87 10.69
N ALA A 63 -3.69 -6.94 9.56
CA ALA A 63 -3.45 -7.96 8.54
C ALA A 63 -2.05 -7.86 7.93
N TYR A 64 -1.55 -6.65 7.68
CA TYR A 64 -0.19 -6.42 7.17
C TYR A 64 0.88 -6.79 8.21
N LEU A 65 0.69 -6.42 9.47
CA LEU A 65 1.60 -6.74 10.56
C LEU A 65 1.65 -8.24 10.85
N HIS A 66 0.49 -8.90 10.89
CA HIS A 66 0.42 -10.34 11.03
C HIS A 66 1.17 -11.06 9.91
N ARG A 67 1.02 -10.55 8.68
CA ARG A 67 1.75 -11.06 7.51
C ARG A 67 3.26 -10.83 7.58
N GLN A 68 3.76 -9.83 8.33
CA GLN A 68 5.19 -9.64 8.60
C GLN A 68 5.69 -10.56 9.73
N GLU A 69 4.89 -10.77 10.77
CA GLU A 69 5.24 -11.62 11.91
C GLU A 69 5.40 -13.10 11.49
N GLU A 70 4.75 -13.50 10.41
CA GLU A 70 4.90 -14.82 9.78
C GLU A 70 6.11 -14.94 8.83
N CYS A 71 6.96 -13.91 8.67
CA CYS A 71 8.14 -13.94 7.78
C CYS A 71 9.18 -14.97 8.30
N PRO A 72 9.40 -16.10 7.58
CA PRO A 72 10.21 -17.23 8.08
C PRO A 72 11.63 -17.26 7.52
N HIS A 73 11.86 -16.40 6.55
CA HIS A 73 13.15 -15.93 6.16
C HIS A 73 13.32 -14.60 6.89
N ARG A 74 14.33 -13.85 6.53
CA ARG A 74 13.97 -12.49 6.13
C ARG A 74 13.91 -12.57 4.60
N ARG A 75 12.78 -12.87 3.91
CA ARG A 75 12.75 -13.39 2.49
C ARG A 75 13.55 -12.48 1.59
N THR A 76 14.50 -12.88 0.74
CA THR A 76 15.33 -11.89 0.01
C THR A 76 15.48 -12.02 -1.51
N THR A 77 15.92 -10.96 -2.20
CA THR A 77 16.12 -10.84 -3.66
C THR A 77 17.37 -10.04 -4.02
N THR A 78 18.16 -10.49 -4.98
CA THR A 78 19.32 -9.71 -5.42
C THR A 78 18.91 -8.66 -6.45
N VAL A 79 19.07 -7.39 -6.12
CA VAL A 79 18.84 -6.22 -6.98
C VAL A 79 20.17 -5.67 -7.42
N THR A 80 20.38 -5.60 -8.74
CA THR A 80 21.51 -4.87 -9.32
C THR A 80 21.17 -3.38 -9.37
N THR A 81 21.96 -2.57 -8.68
CA THR A 81 21.81 -1.10 -8.62
C THR A 81 23.05 -0.43 -9.19
N GLY A 82 22.92 0.81 -9.68
CA GLY A 82 23.97 1.54 -10.39
C GLY A 82 23.58 1.86 -11.83
N GLY A 83 24.51 2.37 -12.62
CA GLY A 83 24.31 2.77 -14.00
C GLY A 83 25.61 2.89 -14.79
N TYR A 84 25.46 3.14 -16.09
CA TYR A 84 26.60 3.38 -16.98
C TYR A 84 26.92 4.88 -17.02
N HIS A 85 28.20 5.20 -16.86
CA HIS A 85 28.72 6.56 -16.87
C HIS A 85 29.72 6.76 -18.01
N TYR A 86 29.80 7.99 -18.51
CA TYR A 86 30.79 8.38 -19.49
C TYR A 86 31.46 9.68 -19.07
N SER A 87 32.76 9.62 -18.84
CA SER A 87 33.55 10.80 -18.48
C SER A 87 34.95 10.69 -19.06
N ALA A 88 35.51 11.81 -19.51
CA ALA A 88 36.90 11.88 -20.00
C ALA A 88 37.25 10.91 -21.15
N GLY A 89 36.29 10.57 -22.00
CA GLY A 89 36.52 9.65 -23.12
C GLY A 89 36.36 8.16 -22.75
N GLU A 90 36.22 7.86 -21.46
CA GLU A 90 36.14 6.50 -20.92
C GLU A 90 34.72 6.17 -20.46
N VAL A 91 34.31 4.92 -20.72
CA VAL A 91 33.05 4.34 -20.25
C VAL A 91 33.36 3.54 -18.99
N TRP A 92 32.62 3.79 -17.91
CA TRP A 92 32.72 3.04 -16.66
C TRP A 92 31.35 2.86 -16.04
N ASP A 93 31.16 1.84 -15.21
CA ASP A 93 29.91 1.56 -14.52
C ASP A 93 30.11 1.40 -13.01
N ASP A 94 29.06 1.66 -12.25
CA ASP A 94 29.00 1.46 -10.80
C ASP A 94 27.98 0.38 -10.41
N LEU A 95 27.80 -0.63 -11.28
CA LEU A 95 26.85 -1.71 -11.05
C LEU A 95 27.29 -2.58 -9.86
N LYS A 96 26.40 -2.75 -8.89
CA LYS A 96 26.59 -3.64 -7.74
C LYS A 96 25.32 -4.45 -7.45
N GLU A 97 25.52 -5.66 -6.94
CA GLU A 97 24.44 -6.56 -6.55
C GLU A 97 24.19 -6.49 -5.05
N GLU A 98 22.95 -6.21 -4.66
CA GLU A 98 22.50 -6.12 -3.27
C GLU A 98 21.37 -7.11 -3.02
N VAL A 99 21.35 -7.84 -1.91
CA VAL A 99 20.27 -8.81 -1.60
C VAL A 99 19.25 -8.13 -0.69
N HIS A 100 17.95 -8.07 -0.99
CA HIS A 100 16.90 -7.27 -0.35
C HIS A 100 15.76 -8.12 0.17
N CYS A 101 15.27 -7.86 1.37
CA CYS A 101 14.20 -8.61 1.98
C CYS A 101 12.85 -8.19 1.43
N LEU A 102 12.16 -9.12 0.82
CA LEU A 102 10.88 -9.04 0.16
C LEU A 102 9.69 -8.99 1.13
N ASP A 103 9.86 -9.36 2.40
CA ASP A 103 8.77 -9.33 3.38
C ASP A 103 8.82 -8.10 4.31
N CYS A 104 10.02 -7.52 4.55
CA CYS A 104 10.19 -6.27 5.32
C CYS A 104 10.91 -5.13 4.55
N GLY A 105 11.42 -5.37 3.35
CA GLY A 105 12.16 -4.40 2.54
C GLY A 105 13.69 -4.35 2.76
N ALA A 106 14.30 -5.21 3.59
CA ALA A 106 15.67 -5.01 4.13
C ALA A 106 16.84 -5.60 3.32
N VAL A 107 17.87 -4.82 3.00
CA VAL A 107 19.09 -5.35 2.35
C VAL A 107 19.92 -6.24 3.28
N LEU A 108 20.21 -7.49 2.91
CA LEU A 108 21.06 -8.45 3.63
C LEU A 108 22.55 -8.29 3.35
N THR A 109 23.33 -8.52 4.40
CA THR A 109 24.80 -8.59 4.39
C THR A 109 25.33 -9.98 4.01
N ASP A 110 26.62 -10.10 3.67
CA ASP A 110 27.19 -11.37 3.19
C ASP A 110 27.16 -12.53 4.21
N GLU A 111 27.18 -12.23 5.51
CA GLU A 111 27.10 -13.24 6.59
C GLU A 111 25.68 -13.86 6.68
N GLU A 112 24.64 -13.06 6.44
CA GLU A 112 23.23 -13.49 6.40
C GLU A 112 22.88 -14.22 5.09
N LYS A 113 23.69 -14.04 4.04
CA LYS A 113 23.62 -14.83 2.80
C LYS A 113 24.14 -16.25 3.02
N THR A 114 25.22 -16.44 3.77
CA THR A 114 25.88 -17.75 3.96
C THR A 114 25.21 -18.67 4.98
N ALA A 115 24.46 -18.15 5.94
CA ALA A 115 23.72 -18.97 6.92
C ALA A 115 22.61 -19.85 6.30
N HIS A 116 22.34 -19.68 4.99
CA HIS A 116 21.30 -20.37 4.24
C HIS A 116 21.81 -21.35 3.17
N GLU A 117 23.11 -21.38 2.84
CA GLU A 117 23.69 -22.38 1.92
C GLU A 117 24.08 -23.70 2.63
N ASP A 118 24.22 -23.70 3.97
CA ASP A 118 24.67 -24.86 4.76
C ASP A 118 23.57 -25.54 5.61
N ALA A 119 22.28 -25.24 5.39
CA ALA A 119 21.19 -25.94 6.06
C ALA A 119 20.72 -27.16 5.24
N PRO A 120 20.77 -28.40 5.77
CA PRO A 120 20.33 -29.62 5.08
C PRO A 120 18.81 -29.67 4.83
#